data_AF-E1NTD2-F1
#
_entry.id   AF-E1NTD2-F1
#
_cell.length_a   1.000
_cell.length_b   1.000
_cell.length_c   1.000
_cell.angle_alpha   90.00
_cell.angle_beta   90.00
_cell.angle_gamma   90.00
#
_symmetry.space_group_name_H-M   'P 1'
#
loop_
_entity.id
_entity.type
_entity.pdbx_description
1 polymer ?
#
loop_
_entity_poly.entity_id
_entity_poly.type
_entity_poly.pdbx_seq_one_letter_code
_entity_poly.pdbx_strand_id
1 'polypeptide(L)'
;MLKKIAKLPHFDRIKVLAGQEDFQRSYRVMYSDLDVNHHLTNGRYFDWIVNTIPRDFLNSHSMVAASIQFRKEILYDQSALVTLTWNADHSVSYHTIKRDEQILTVAKISWVSDK
;
A
#
# COMPACT_ATOMS: atom_id res chain seq x y z
N MET A 1 -26.05 24.76 -20.10
CA MET A 1 -25.81 25.06 -18.67
C MET A 1 -24.85 24.01 -18.13
N LEU A 2 -23.57 24.35 -17.91
CA LEU A 2 -22.57 23.40 -17.38
C LEU A 2 -22.78 23.21 -15.88
N LYS A 3 -23.08 21.99 -15.43
CA LYS A 3 -23.15 21.67 -14.01
C LYS A 3 -21.76 21.79 -13.39
N LYS A 4 -21.62 22.68 -12.40
CA LYS A 4 -20.40 22.85 -11.61
C LYS A 4 -20.10 21.51 -10.91
N ILE A 5 -18.97 20.89 -11.24
CA ILE A 5 -18.53 19.66 -10.57
C ILE A 5 -18.22 20.03 -9.11
N ALA A 6 -18.78 19.27 -8.17
CA ALA A 6 -18.48 19.45 -6.74
C ALA A 6 -16.96 19.29 -6.52
N LYS A 7 -16.36 20.16 -5.71
CA LYS A 7 -14.94 20.02 -5.37
C LYS A 7 -14.72 18.63 -4.77
N LEU A 8 -13.72 17.92 -5.29
CA LEU A 8 -13.33 16.63 -4.75
C LEU A 8 -12.99 16.79 -3.25
N PRO A 9 -13.38 15.82 -2.42
CA PRO A 9 -12.99 15.81 -1.01
C PRO A 9 -11.47 15.88 -0.88
N HIS A 10 -10.99 16.67 0.07
CA HIS A 10 -9.57 16.73 0.37
C HIS A 10 -9.19 15.47 1.15
N PHE A 11 -8.32 14.65 0.58
CA PHE A 11 -7.75 13.49 1.25
C PHE A 11 -6.42 13.87 1.89
N ASP A 12 -6.30 13.59 3.19
CA ASP A 12 -5.05 13.82 3.92
C ASP A 12 -3.91 13.01 3.30
N ARG A 13 -2.72 13.63 3.20
CA ARG A 13 -1.52 12.91 2.79
C ARG A 13 -1.16 11.85 3.82
N ILE A 14 -0.97 10.62 3.33
CA ILE A 14 -0.45 9.53 4.14
C ILE A 14 1.02 9.84 4.47
N LYS A 15 1.34 9.92 5.75
CA LYS A 15 2.71 10.06 6.24
C LYS A 15 3.36 8.68 6.28
N VAL A 16 4.62 8.62 5.88
CA VAL A 16 5.47 7.45 6.17
C VAL A 16 5.78 7.50 7.66
N LEU A 17 5.52 6.41 8.37
CA LEU A 17 5.84 6.32 9.78
C LEU A 17 7.37 6.16 9.92
N ALA A 18 8.00 7.08 10.65
CA ALA A 18 9.43 6.98 10.94
C ALA A 18 9.65 5.94 12.05
N GLY A 19 10.67 5.10 11.91
CA GLY A 19 10.98 4.05 12.87
C GLY A 19 11.64 2.84 12.22
N GLN A 20 11.82 1.78 13.00
CA GLN A 20 12.25 0.48 12.50
C GLN A 20 11.08 -0.17 11.73
N GLU A 21 11.41 -0.82 10.62
CA GLU A 21 10.45 -1.59 9.82
C GLU A 21 10.22 -2.95 10.50
N ASP A 22 8.96 -3.28 10.81
CA ASP A 22 8.58 -4.53 11.46
C ASP A 22 8.69 -5.73 10.52
N PHE A 23 8.47 -5.48 9.22
CA PHE A 23 8.61 -6.48 8.17
C PHE A 23 8.98 -5.83 6.83
N GLN A 24 9.70 -6.58 5.99
CA GLN A 24 10.01 -6.17 4.63
C GLN A 24 10.04 -7.36 3.67
N ARG A 25 9.68 -7.13 2.40
CA ARG A 25 9.77 -8.12 1.33
C ARG A 25 9.98 -7.45 -0.03
N SER A 26 10.86 -8.02 -0.84
CA SER A 26 11.09 -7.60 -2.22
C SER A 26 10.19 -8.35 -3.19
N TYR A 27 9.65 -7.63 -4.18
CA TYR A 27 8.91 -8.19 -5.31
C TYR A 27 9.55 -7.72 -6.62
N ARG A 28 9.41 -8.54 -7.66
CA ARG A 28 9.79 -8.20 -9.05
C ARG A 28 8.56 -8.32 -9.92
N VAL A 29 8.34 -7.33 -10.78
CA VAL A 29 7.19 -7.29 -11.70
C VAL A 29 7.36 -8.33 -12.81
N MET A 30 6.41 -9.25 -12.88
CA MET A 30 6.29 -10.24 -13.94
C MET A 30 5.31 -9.78 -15.02
N TYR A 31 5.32 -10.45 -16.18
CA TYR A 31 4.41 -10.12 -17.28
C TYR A 31 2.93 -10.19 -16.88
N SER A 32 2.56 -11.15 -16.03
CA SER A 32 1.19 -11.33 -15.52
C SER A 32 0.71 -10.23 -14.58
N ASP A 33 1.61 -9.35 -14.13
CA ASP A 33 1.27 -8.27 -13.20
C ASP A 33 0.88 -6.98 -13.92
N LEU A 34 1.10 -6.93 -15.24
CA LEU A 34 0.94 -5.74 -16.06
C LEU A 34 -0.50 -5.50 -16.51
N ASP A 35 -0.86 -4.22 -16.63
CA ASP A 35 -2.08 -3.76 -17.27
C ASP A 35 -1.85 -3.56 -18.79
N VAL A 36 -2.90 -3.09 -19.48
CA VAL A 36 -2.84 -2.76 -20.92
C VAL A 36 -1.88 -1.60 -21.24
N ASN A 37 -1.48 -0.82 -20.24
CA ASN A 37 -0.51 0.28 -20.38
C ASN A 37 0.92 -0.19 -20.10
N HIS A 38 1.15 -1.48 -19.88
CA HIS A 38 2.43 -2.07 -19.52
C HIS A 38 3.00 -1.59 -18.17
N HIS A 39 2.14 -1.13 -17.26
CA HIS A 39 2.50 -0.81 -15.87
C HIS A 39 1.99 -1.89 -14.93
N LEU A 40 2.60 -1.99 -13.75
CA LEU A 40 2.06 -2.80 -12.66
C LEU A 40 0.61 -2.39 -12.38
N THR A 41 -0.32 -3.35 -12.38
CA THR A 41 -1.73 -3.06 -12.10
C THR A 41 -1.92 -2.57 -10.66
N ASN A 42 -2.84 -1.63 -10.44
CA ASN A 42 -3.16 -1.11 -9.09
C ASN A 42 -3.54 -2.21 -8.09
N GLY A 43 -4.18 -3.29 -8.53
CA GLY A 43 -4.52 -4.44 -7.69
C GLY A 43 -3.28 -5.18 -7.15
N ARG A 44 -2.21 -5.27 -7.93
CA ARG A 44 -0.97 -5.95 -7.51
C ARG A 44 -0.21 -5.17 -6.44
N TYR A 45 -0.26 -3.84 -6.46
CA TYR A 45 0.27 -3.06 -5.34
C TYR A 45 -0.43 -3.42 -4.02
N PHE A 46 -1.76 -3.62 -4.06
CA PHE A 46 -2.52 -4.02 -2.86
C PHE A 46 -2.16 -5.43 -2.40
N ASP A 47 -2.03 -6.39 -3.32
CA ASP A 47 -1.56 -7.74 -2.99
C ASP A 47 -0.19 -7.70 -2.29
N TRP A 48 0.74 -6.90 -2.81
CA TRP A 48 2.08 -6.75 -2.24
C TRP A 48 2.03 -6.17 -0.82
N ILE A 49 1.17 -5.18 -0.59
CA ILE A 49 0.91 -4.57 0.72
C ILE A 49 0.33 -5.58 1.71
N VAL A 50 -0.71 -6.33 1.34
CA VAL A 50 -1.34 -7.29 2.25
C VAL A 50 -0.40 -8.45 2.58
N ASN A 51 0.42 -8.88 1.62
CA ASN A 51 1.36 -10.00 1.79
C ASN A 51 2.56 -9.70 2.72
N THR A 52 2.73 -8.45 3.20
CA THR A 52 3.68 -8.15 4.29
C THR A 52 3.09 -8.38 5.68
N ILE A 53 1.77 -8.53 5.78
CA ILE A 53 1.07 -8.68 7.06
C ILE A 53 1.10 -10.16 7.48
N PRO A 54 1.46 -10.46 8.75
CA PRO A 54 1.47 -11.84 9.24
C PRO A 54 0.11 -12.51 9.09
N ARG A 55 0.11 -13.77 8.63
CA ARG A 55 -1.11 -14.56 8.41
C ARG A 55 -2.00 -14.64 9.65
N ASP A 56 -1.42 -14.81 10.84
CA ASP A 56 -2.18 -14.93 12.08
C ASP A 56 -2.91 -13.63 12.44
N PHE A 57 -2.33 -12.48 12.09
CA PHE A 57 -3.00 -11.19 12.24
C PHE A 57 -4.19 -11.08 11.28
N LEU A 58 -3.99 -11.42 10.00
CA LEU A 58 -5.04 -11.41 8.98
C LEU A 58 -6.23 -12.35 9.30
N ASN A 59 -5.99 -13.42 10.05
CA ASN A 59 -7.03 -14.37 10.46
C ASN A 59 -7.78 -13.98 11.76
N SER A 60 -7.35 -12.91 12.43
CA SER A 60 -7.92 -12.47 13.72
C SER A 60 -8.36 -11.00 13.74
N HIS A 61 -8.18 -10.32 12.61
CA HIS A 61 -8.52 -8.92 12.44
C HIS A 61 -9.14 -8.69 11.06
N SER A 62 -10.21 -7.91 11.05
CA SER A 62 -10.88 -7.45 9.84
C SER A 62 -10.36 -6.08 9.41
N MET A 63 -10.14 -5.92 8.10
CA MET A 63 -9.81 -4.62 7.50
C MET A 63 -11.04 -3.70 7.51
N VAL A 64 -10.92 -2.54 8.16
CA VAL A 64 -11.99 -1.53 8.23
C VAL A 64 -11.87 -0.53 7.08
N ALA A 65 -10.65 -0.09 6.79
CA ALA A 65 -10.38 0.89 5.75
C ALA A 65 -8.95 0.76 5.23
N ALA A 66 -8.76 0.96 3.93
CA ALA A 66 -7.45 1.12 3.32
C ALA A 66 -7.37 2.47 2.59
N SER A 67 -6.26 3.17 2.75
CA SER A 67 -5.92 4.34 1.97
C SER A 67 -4.58 4.10 1.29
N ILE A 68 -4.52 4.29 -0.02
CA ILE A 68 -3.33 4.05 -0.83
C ILE A 68 -3.06 5.30 -1.66
N GLN A 69 -1.80 5.75 -1.66
CA GLN A 69 -1.33 6.85 -2.48
C GLN A 69 -0.23 6.35 -3.42
N PHE A 70 -0.58 6.23 -4.69
CA PHE A 70 0.36 5.97 -5.78
C PHE A 70 1.10 7.26 -6.15
N ARG A 71 2.43 7.22 -6.13
CA ARG A 71 3.29 8.37 -6.47
C ARG A 71 4.05 8.16 -7.77
N LYS A 72 4.45 6.93 -8.08
CA LYS A 72 5.18 6.55 -9.28
C LYS A 72 4.83 5.13 -9.71
N GLU A 73 4.84 4.91 -11.01
CA GLU A 73 4.61 3.60 -11.62
C GLU A 73 5.83 2.67 -11.51
N ILE A 74 5.55 1.36 -11.55
CA ILE A 74 6.54 0.28 -11.63
C ILE A 74 6.35 -0.44 -12.97
N LEU A 75 7.43 -0.59 -13.72
CA LEU A 75 7.46 -1.19 -15.04
C LEU A 75 7.85 -2.67 -14.97
N TYR A 76 7.66 -3.37 -16.08
CA TYR A 76 8.15 -4.74 -16.28
C TYR A 76 9.61 -4.90 -15.87
N ASP A 77 9.93 -6.04 -15.25
CA ASP A 77 11.26 -6.44 -14.80
C ASP A 77 11.86 -5.63 -13.65
N GLN A 78 11.20 -4.54 -13.24
CA GLN A 78 11.64 -3.75 -12.09
C GLN A 78 11.28 -4.46 -10.77
N SER A 79 12.11 -4.24 -9.76
CA SER A 79 11.88 -4.71 -8.40
C SER A 79 11.57 -3.54 -7.46
N ALA A 80 10.80 -3.82 -6.41
CA ALA A 80 10.54 -2.89 -5.33
C ALA A 80 10.53 -3.61 -3.97
N LEU A 81 10.97 -2.90 -2.94
CA LEU A 81 10.91 -3.31 -1.55
C LEU A 81 9.62 -2.79 -0.92
N VAL A 82 8.88 -3.68 -0.28
CA VAL A 82 7.64 -3.37 0.43
C VAL A 82 7.90 -3.53 1.91
N THR A 83 7.53 -2.52 2.70
CA THR A 83 7.82 -2.46 4.14
C THR A 83 6.54 -2.22 4.92
N LEU A 84 6.50 -2.75 6.15
CA LEU A 84 5.39 -2.65 7.09
C LEU A 84 5.90 -2.08 8.41
N THR A 85 5.15 -1.14 8.96
CA THR A 85 5.31 -0.64 10.33
C THR A 85 3.95 -0.53 11.01
N TRP A 86 3.84 -0.97 12.25
CA TRP A 86 2.64 -0.83 13.07
C TRP A 86 2.64 0.47 13.88
N ASN A 87 1.44 0.96 14.20
CA ASN A 87 1.30 1.83 15.36
C ASN A 87 1.34 1.01 16.67
N ALA A 88 1.42 1.71 17.80
CA ALA A 88 1.64 1.09 19.12
C ALA A 88 0.59 0.04 19.54
N ASP A 89 -0.67 0.18 19.12
CA ASP A 89 -1.77 -0.72 19.48
C ASP A 89 -2.16 -1.70 18.35
N HIS A 90 -1.40 -1.70 17.24
CA HIS A 90 -1.64 -2.52 16.06
C HIS A 90 -3.01 -2.32 15.40
N SER A 91 -3.72 -1.21 15.69
CA SER A 91 -4.96 -0.86 15.00
C SER A 91 -4.72 -0.29 13.60
N VAL A 92 -3.49 0.14 13.29
CA VAL A 92 -3.13 0.69 11.98
C VAL A 92 -1.77 0.16 11.52
N SER A 93 -1.75 -0.42 10.33
CA SER A 93 -0.51 -0.75 9.61
C SER A 93 -0.17 0.33 8.58
N TYR A 94 1.08 0.77 8.55
CA TYR A 94 1.65 1.68 7.57
C TYR A 94 2.57 0.91 6.63
N HIS A 95 2.46 1.18 5.34
CA HIS A 95 3.19 0.46 4.31
C HIS A 95 3.86 1.40 3.33
N THR A 96 5.06 1.03 2.89
CA THR A 96 5.80 1.76 1.86
C THR A 96 6.28 0.79 0.78
N ILE A 97 6.04 1.14 -0.49
CA ILE A 97 6.67 0.49 -1.64
C ILE A 97 7.75 1.45 -2.15
N LYS A 98 9.00 1.03 -2.09
CA LYS A 98 10.17 1.84 -2.44
C LYS A 98 11.10 1.10 -3.38
N ARG A 99 11.78 1.86 -4.25
CA ARG A 99 12.90 1.38 -5.07
C ARG A 99 14.02 2.39 -4.92
N ASP A 100 15.18 1.91 -4.51
CA ASP A 100 16.30 2.75 -4.09
C ASP A 100 15.84 3.75 -3.01
N GLU A 101 16.09 5.05 -3.19
CA GLU A 101 15.63 6.11 -2.29
C GLU A 101 14.23 6.66 -2.65
N GLN A 102 13.57 6.10 -3.67
CA GLN A 102 12.30 6.61 -4.17
C GLN A 102 11.11 5.88 -3.57
N ILE A 103 10.22 6.64 -2.92
CA ILE A 103 8.92 6.15 -2.50
C ILE A 103 7.96 6.15 -3.69
N LEU A 104 7.51 4.96 -4.08
CA LEU A 104 6.63 4.75 -5.23
C LEU A 104 5.17 4.72 -4.80
N THR A 105 4.88 4.09 -3.66
CA THR A 105 3.53 4.02 -3.08
C THR A 105 3.61 4.06 -1.56
N VAL A 106 2.63 4.71 -0.92
CA VAL A 106 2.41 4.61 0.53
C VAL A 106 0.99 4.17 0.80
N ALA A 107 0.79 3.37 1.83
CA ALA A 107 -0.54 2.95 2.24
C ALA A 107 -0.67 2.95 3.77
N LYS A 108 -1.89 3.12 4.24
CA LYS A 108 -2.28 2.82 5.61
C LYS A 108 -3.54 1.97 5.60
N ILE A 109 -3.61 1.01 6.50
CA ILE A 109 -4.76 0.14 6.67
C ILE A 109 -5.17 0.14 8.13
N SER A 110 -6.45 0.38 8.39
CA SER A 110 -7.06 0.33 9.72
C SER A 110 -7.74 -1.02 9.94
N TRP A 111 -7.59 -1.54 11.15
CA TRP A 111 -7.98 -2.89 11.53
C TRP A 111 -8.86 -2.88 12.77
N VAL A 112 -9.75 -3.86 12.86
CA VAL A 112 -10.52 -4.18 14.08
C VAL A 112 -10.30 -5.65 14.40
N SER A 113 -10.14 -5.97 15.68
CA SER A 113 -10.05 -7.37 16.11
C SER A 113 -11.41 -8.05 15.96
N ASP A 114 -11.42 -9.30 15.50
CA ASP A 114 -12.65 -10.08 15.30
C ASP A 114 -13.28 -10.62 16.60
N LYS A 115 -12.74 -10.21 17.76
CA LYS A 115 -13.19 -10.61 19.11
C LYS A 115 -14.58 -10.10 19.46
#